data_AF-A0A662ULH6-F1
#
_entry.id   AF-A0A662ULH6-F1
#
_cell.length_a   1.000
_cell.length_b   1.000
_cell.length_c   1.000
_cell.angle_alpha   90.00
_cell.angle_beta   90.00
_cell.angle_gamma   90.00
#
_symmetry.space_group_name_H-M   'P 1'
#
loop_
_entity.id
_entity.type
_entity.pdbx_description
1 polymer ?
#
loop_
_entity_poly.entity_id
_entity_poly.type
_entity_poly.pdbx_seq_one_letter_code
_entity_poly.pdbx_strand_id
1 'polypeptide(L)'
;MVDGVENLDRTTSRNTRVKLLSLIALAVLVLGLSYYLYRAWEAEQSTNREQELAEALTSLFVRTAVVANATTAELSLEYYGLPGEDSVSIEEILLLLEEYENISSTLFPETFPGAAEPARSSLEEVLWKAFNSYYGVANSSKYMYESLEPLDRVLEGVEDSLKHLVVCDVNGSLEAYEAIRRELVVLRNLLHAVYIELLGSDPSALLSDEHRAIREKAVGMVSEILGSLDDYVALMETVRKNPGLVEEICLYSNNSVGELSGSAVVLLHKLVEQVENADGLGSATSPYTAVKHMIANAYLKLLEELGQGGSGAGYYNATEAD
;
A
#
# COMPACT_ATOMS: atom_id res chain seq x y z
N MET A 1 -86.78 -38.31 -45.79
CA MET A 1 -86.44 -36.97 -45.24
C MET A 1 -85.73 -37.02 -43.87
N VAL A 2 -85.23 -38.17 -43.41
CA VAL A 2 -84.56 -38.29 -42.09
C VAL A 2 -83.03 -38.45 -42.19
N ASP A 3 -82.49 -38.94 -43.33
CA ASP A 3 -81.03 -39.13 -43.50
C ASP A 3 -80.22 -37.86 -43.84
N GLY A 4 -80.90 -36.74 -44.13
CA GLY A 4 -80.26 -35.48 -44.52
C GLY A 4 -79.80 -34.60 -43.35
N VAL A 5 -80.35 -34.82 -42.15
CA VAL A 5 -80.07 -33.99 -40.96
C VAL A 5 -78.89 -34.57 -40.15
N GLU A 6 -78.77 -35.90 -40.06
CA GLU A 6 -77.64 -36.56 -39.36
C GLU A 6 -76.27 -36.34 -40.06
N ASN A 7 -76.25 -36.18 -41.38
CA ASN A 7 -75.01 -35.91 -42.13
C ASN A 7 -74.55 -34.44 -42.06
N LEU A 8 -75.48 -33.50 -41.89
CA LEU A 8 -75.16 -32.08 -41.71
C LEU A 8 -74.60 -31.81 -40.30
N ASP A 9 -75.12 -32.50 -39.28
CA ASP A 9 -74.69 -32.34 -37.89
C ASP A 9 -73.29 -32.95 -37.66
N ARG A 10 -72.99 -34.10 -38.28
CA ARG A 10 -71.65 -34.72 -38.27
C ARG A 10 -70.57 -33.89 -38.98
N THR A 11 -70.89 -33.26 -40.10
CA THR A 11 -69.94 -32.42 -40.85
C THR A 11 -69.67 -31.09 -40.15
N THR A 12 -70.69 -30.49 -39.55
CA THR A 12 -70.55 -29.27 -38.74
C THR A 12 -69.70 -29.56 -37.50
N SER A 13 -70.01 -30.62 -36.73
CA SER A 13 -69.24 -31.07 -35.56
C SER A 13 -67.78 -31.40 -35.88
N ARG A 14 -67.51 -32.05 -37.02
CA ARG A 14 -66.15 -32.36 -37.48
C ARG A 14 -65.37 -31.09 -37.84
N ASN A 15 -65.99 -30.12 -38.51
CA ASN A 15 -65.36 -28.83 -38.82
C ASN A 15 -65.08 -27.99 -37.57
N THR A 16 -65.96 -27.99 -36.56
CA THR A 16 -65.69 -27.30 -35.29
C THR A 16 -64.53 -27.95 -34.54
N ARG A 17 -64.43 -29.28 -34.54
CA ARG A 17 -63.31 -30.01 -33.92
C ARG A 17 -61.98 -29.74 -34.64
N VAL A 18 -61.97 -29.72 -35.97
CA VAL A 18 -60.76 -29.40 -36.75
C VAL A 18 -60.32 -27.95 -36.49
N LYS A 19 -61.27 -27.00 -36.45
CA LYS A 19 -60.98 -25.60 -36.10
C LYS A 19 -60.43 -25.47 -34.67
N LEU A 20 -61.04 -26.14 -33.70
CA LEU A 20 -60.58 -26.15 -32.31
C LEU A 20 -59.17 -26.75 -32.18
N LEU A 21 -58.91 -27.89 -32.83
CA LEU A 21 -57.58 -28.51 -32.82
C LEU A 21 -56.54 -27.63 -33.52
N SER A 22 -56.90 -26.94 -34.62
CA SER A 22 -56.01 -25.99 -35.28
C SER A 22 -55.71 -24.75 -34.43
N LEU A 23 -56.68 -24.27 -33.65
CA LEU A 23 -56.50 -23.16 -32.71
C LEU A 23 -55.63 -23.56 -31.52
N ILE A 24 -55.81 -24.77 -30.98
CA ILE A 24 -54.96 -25.31 -29.93
C ILE A 24 -53.52 -25.50 -30.44
N ALA A 25 -53.35 -26.06 -31.64
CA ALA A 25 -52.03 -26.23 -32.26
C ALA A 25 -51.35 -24.87 -32.49
N LEU A 26 -52.09 -23.86 -32.99
CA LEU A 26 -51.59 -22.50 -33.15
C LEU A 26 -51.19 -21.88 -31.80
N ALA A 27 -52.02 -22.03 -30.77
CA ALA A 27 -51.73 -21.51 -29.44
C ALA A 27 -50.48 -22.14 -28.82
N VAL A 28 -50.31 -23.46 -28.95
CA VAL A 28 -49.09 -24.17 -28.50
C VAL A 28 -47.86 -23.70 -29.26
N LEU A 29 -47.99 -23.46 -30.57
CA LEU A 29 -46.88 -22.98 -31.41
C LEU A 29 -46.48 -21.55 -31.03
N VAL A 30 -47.45 -20.66 -30.80
CA VAL A 30 -47.20 -19.29 -30.32
C VAL A 30 -46.54 -19.30 -28.94
N LEU A 31 -47.02 -20.11 -28.00
CA LEU A 31 -46.41 -20.22 -26.67
C LEU A 31 -44.98 -20.79 -26.74
N GLY A 32 -44.75 -21.80 -27.59
CA GLY A 32 -43.41 -22.35 -27.83
C GLY A 32 -42.46 -21.33 -28.43
N LEU A 33 -42.92 -20.53 -29.40
CA LEU A 33 -42.12 -19.47 -30.02
C LEU A 33 -41.82 -18.34 -29.03
N SER A 34 -42.81 -17.90 -28.25
CA SER A 34 -42.63 -16.89 -27.20
C SER A 34 -41.65 -17.36 -26.12
N TYR A 35 -41.72 -18.63 -25.71
CA TYR A 35 -40.76 -19.20 -24.77
C TYR A 35 -39.34 -19.27 -25.36
N TYR A 36 -39.21 -19.68 -26.62
CA TYR A 36 -37.91 -19.70 -27.30
C TYR A 36 -37.31 -18.30 -27.45
N LEU A 37 -38.11 -17.32 -27.86
CA LEU A 37 -37.67 -15.92 -27.98
C LEU A 37 -37.31 -15.31 -26.61
N TYR A 38 -38.09 -15.61 -25.56
CA TYR A 38 -37.76 -15.20 -24.20
C TYR A 38 -36.42 -15.80 -23.74
N ARG A 39 -36.18 -17.09 -23.99
CA ARG A 39 -34.90 -17.75 -23.65
C ARG A 39 -33.72 -17.20 -24.44
N ALA A 40 -33.91 -16.91 -25.72
CA ALA A 40 -32.87 -16.32 -26.57
C ALA A 40 -32.53 -14.89 -26.10
N TRP A 41 -33.55 -14.09 -25.76
CA TRP A 41 -33.37 -12.75 -25.21
C TRP A 41 -32.71 -12.77 -23.81
N GLU A 42 -33.11 -13.70 -22.93
CA GLU A 42 -32.51 -13.89 -21.61
C GLU A 42 -31.01 -14.28 -21.71
N ALA A 43 -30.65 -15.13 -22.67
CA ALA A 43 -29.26 -15.51 -22.94
C ALA A 43 -28.44 -14.37 -23.57
N GLU A 44 -29.03 -13.57 -24.46
CA GLU A 44 -28.39 -12.39 -25.04
C GLU A 44 -28.15 -11.31 -23.95
N GLN A 45 -29.13 -11.10 -23.08
CA GLN A 45 -29.03 -10.15 -21.98
C GLN A 45 -28.01 -10.59 -20.91
N SER A 46 -27.91 -11.90 -20.61
CA SER A 46 -26.89 -12.41 -19.70
C SER A 46 -25.48 -12.23 -20.27
N THR A 47 -25.30 -12.51 -21.56
CA THR A 47 -23.99 -12.39 -22.24
C THR A 47 -23.52 -10.93 -22.30
N ASN A 48 -24.41 -9.99 -22.63
CA ASN A 48 -24.07 -8.56 -22.65
C ASN A 48 -23.69 -8.05 -21.25
N ARG A 49 -24.41 -8.49 -20.22
CA ARG A 49 -24.14 -8.10 -18.83
C ARG A 49 -22.81 -8.66 -18.32
N GLU A 50 -22.46 -9.90 -18.69
CA GLU A 50 -21.17 -10.51 -18.34
C GLU A 50 -20.00 -9.78 -19.02
N GLN A 51 -20.16 -9.37 -20.28
CA GLN A 51 -19.15 -8.63 -21.00
C GLN A 51 -18.95 -7.21 -20.42
N GLU A 52 -20.04 -6.46 -20.21
CA GLU A 52 -20.00 -5.13 -19.57
C GLU A 52 -19.31 -5.19 -18.21
N LEU A 53 -19.58 -6.26 -17.45
CA LEU A 53 -18.96 -6.45 -16.15
C LEU A 53 -17.48 -6.79 -16.22
N ALA A 54 -17.09 -7.67 -17.13
CA ALA A 54 -15.69 -8.00 -17.35
C ALA A 54 -14.88 -6.76 -17.76
N GLU A 55 -15.45 -5.91 -18.62
CA GLU A 55 -14.87 -4.63 -19.02
C GLU A 55 -14.75 -3.66 -17.84
N ALA A 56 -15.81 -3.53 -17.02
CA ALA A 56 -15.79 -2.68 -15.83
C ALA A 56 -14.74 -3.13 -14.80
N LEU A 57 -14.69 -4.42 -14.45
CA LEU A 57 -13.72 -4.97 -13.51
C LEU A 57 -12.28 -4.83 -14.03
N THR A 58 -12.05 -5.11 -15.31
CA THR A 58 -10.72 -4.98 -15.92
C THR A 58 -10.25 -3.52 -15.90
N SER A 59 -11.14 -2.59 -16.28
CA SER A 59 -10.86 -1.16 -16.21
C SER A 59 -10.53 -0.71 -14.79
N LEU A 60 -11.32 -1.15 -13.81
CA LEU A 60 -11.13 -0.84 -12.39
C LEU A 60 -9.76 -1.33 -11.89
N PHE A 61 -9.39 -2.58 -12.20
CA PHE A 61 -8.12 -3.19 -11.79
C PHE A 61 -6.91 -2.48 -12.40
N VAL A 62 -6.99 -2.11 -13.68
CA VAL A 62 -5.92 -1.36 -14.36
C VAL A 62 -5.77 0.03 -13.75
N ARG A 63 -6.87 0.76 -13.56
CA ARG A 63 -6.83 2.09 -12.92
C ARG A 63 -6.27 2.03 -11.50
N THR A 64 -6.61 0.99 -10.75
CA THR A 64 -6.05 0.75 -9.42
C THR A 64 -4.54 0.59 -9.44
N ALA A 65 -4.00 -0.18 -10.39
CA ALA A 65 -2.56 -0.34 -10.53
C ALA A 65 -1.86 0.96 -10.93
N VAL A 66 -2.47 1.75 -11.82
CA VAL A 66 -1.95 3.07 -12.23
C VAL A 66 -1.89 4.02 -11.03
N VAL A 67 -3.00 4.15 -10.30
CA VAL A 67 -3.09 4.97 -9.08
C VAL A 67 -2.06 4.52 -8.05
N ALA A 68 -1.99 3.22 -7.74
CA ALA A 68 -1.06 2.69 -6.75
C ALA A 68 0.41 2.93 -7.12
N ASN A 69 0.76 2.78 -8.41
CA ASN A 69 2.12 3.06 -8.87
C ASN A 69 2.45 4.55 -8.75
N ALA A 70 1.52 5.43 -9.09
CA ALA A 70 1.68 6.87 -9.00
C ALA A 70 1.78 7.34 -7.54
N THR A 71 0.91 6.88 -6.64
CA THR A 71 0.99 7.23 -5.20
C THR A 71 2.25 6.68 -4.55
N THR A 72 2.70 5.49 -4.95
CA THR A 72 3.99 4.94 -4.48
C THR A 72 5.16 5.78 -4.96
N ALA A 73 5.11 6.28 -6.20
CA ALA A 73 6.14 7.18 -6.73
C ALA A 73 6.15 8.52 -5.99
N GLU A 74 4.99 9.10 -5.73
CA GLU A 74 4.85 10.35 -4.96
C GLU A 74 5.38 10.20 -3.53
N LEU A 75 5.02 9.11 -2.84
CA LEU A 75 5.56 8.79 -1.51
C LEU A 75 7.09 8.64 -1.53
N SER A 76 7.64 8.02 -2.57
CA SER A 76 9.08 7.87 -2.74
C SER A 76 9.78 9.21 -2.97
N LEU A 77 9.23 10.06 -3.83
CA LEU A 77 9.77 11.40 -4.11
C LEU A 77 9.76 12.25 -2.84
N GLU A 78 8.65 12.26 -2.09
CA GLU A 78 8.51 12.94 -0.81
C GLU A 78 9.56 12.44 0.19
N TYR A 79 9.68 11.12 0.35
CA TYR A 79 10.64 10.53 1.26
C TYR A 79 12.09 10.94 0.97
N TYR A 80 12.47 11.03 -0.31
CA TYR A 80 13.82 11.44 -0.71
C TYR A 80 13.98 12.97 -0.90
N GLY A 81 12.93 13.77 -0.68
CA GLY A 81 12.96 15.23 -0.87
C GLY A 81 13.18 15.65 -2.34
N LEU A 82 12.67 14.87 -3.28
CA LEU A 82 12.79 15.11 -4.71
C LEU A 82 11.55 15.85 -5.24
N PRO A 83 11.70 16.75 -6.23
CA PRO A 83 10.54 17.46 -6.79
C PRO A 83 9.56 16.49 -7.46
N GLY A 84 8.27 16.64 -7.15
CA GLY A 84 7.18 15.93 -7.82
C GLY A 84 6.88 16.52 -9.20
N GLU A 85 6.66 15.65 -10.21
CA GLU A 85 6.22 16.06 -11.55
C GLU A 85 4.71 15.83 -11.77
N ASP A 86 4.11 14.83 -11.10
CA ASP A 86 2.69 14.49 -11.19
C ASP A 86 2.15 14.19 -9.77
N SER A 87 1.10 14.91 -9.34
CA SER A 87 0.41 14.65 -8.07
C SER A 87 -0.81 13.77 -8.32
N VAL A 88 -0.92 12.63 -7.62
CA VAL A 88 -2.15 11.85 -7.65
C VAL A 88 -3.22 12.64 -6.91
N SER A 89 -4.39 12.84 -7.51
CA SER A 89 -5.48 13.50 -6.80
C SER A 89 -6.12 12.53 -5.81
N ILE A 90 -6.29 12.96 -4.56
CA ILE A 90 -7.12 12.22 -3.60
C ILE A 90 -8.54 11.97 -4.12
N GLU A 91 -9.08 12.88 -4.94
CA GLU A 91 -10.38 12.71 -5.59
C GLU A 91 -10.41 11.44 -6.47
N GLU A 92 -9.34 11.18 -7.22
CA GLU A 92 -9.25 9.99 -8.09
C GLU A 92 -9.24 8.70 -7.27
N ILE A 93 -8.52 8.69 -6.14
CA ILE A 93 -8.48 7.56 -5.22
C ILE A 93 -9.86 7.32 -4.59
N LEU A 94 -10.53 8.39 -4.13
CA LEU A 94 -11.85 8.29 -3.52
C LEU A 94 -12.92 7.81 -4.51
N LEU A 95 -12.90 8.32 -5.74
CA LEU A 95 -13.79 7.87 -6.81
C LEU A 95 -13.56 6.40 -7.15
N LEU A 96 -12.31 5.94 -7.15
CA LEU A 96 -11.97 4.54 -7.37
C LEU A 96 -12.57 3.66 -6.25
N LEU A 97 -12.43 4.07 -4.98
CA LEU A 97 -12.99 3.35 -3.83
C LEU A 97 -14.52 3.32 -3.85
N GLU A 98 -15.17 4.43 -4.21
CA GLU A 98 -16.63 4.48 -4.38
C GLU A 98 -17.09 3.50 -5.49
N GLU A 99 -16.33 3.38 -6.58
CA GLU A 99 -16.62 2.42 -7.65
C GLU A 99 -16.49 0.96 -7.18
N TYR A 100 -15.49 0.65 -6.34
CA TYR A 100 -15.41 -0.65 -5.66
C TYR A 100 -16.65 -0.89 -4.78
N GLU A 101 -17.06 0.07 -3.96
CA GLU A 101 -18.24 -0.09 -3.11
C GLU A 101 -19.52 -0.34 -3.93
N ASN A 102 -19.69 0.41 -5.02
CA ASN A 102 -20.82 0.27 -5.94
C ASN A 102 -20.84 -1.10 -6.63
N ILE A 103 -19.70 -1.55 -7.16
CA ILE A 103 -19.59 -2.86 -7.81
C ILE A 103 -19.78 -3.99 -6.80
N SER A 104 -19.21 -3.87 -5.60
CA SER A 104 -19.39 -4.83 -4.51
C SER A 104 -20.87 -5.03 -4.16
N SER A 105 -21.62 -3.94 -4.01
CA SER A 105 -23.07 -3.99 -3.72
C SER A 105 -23.89 -4.69 -4.82
N THR A 106 -23.39 -4.67 -6.06
CA THR A 106 -24.05 -5.25 -7.23
C THR A 106 -23.68 -6.72 -7.45
N LEU A 107 -22.42 -7.09 -7.19
CA LEU A 107 -21.87 -8.43 -7.49
C LEU A 107 -21.79 -9.37 -6.31
N PHE A 108 -21.60 -8.82 -5.12
CA PHE A 108 -21.32 -9.59 -3.91
C PHE A 108 -22.25 -9.18 -2.75
N PRO A 109 -23.58 -9.09 -2.97
CA PRO A 109 -24.52 -8.52 -1.99
C PRO A 109 -24.59 -9.26 -0.65
N GLU A 110 -24.11 -10.51 -0.58
CA GLU A 110 -24.12 -11.33 0.64
C GLU A 110 -22.80 -11.31 1.43
N THR A 111 -21.81 -10.48 1.08
CA THR A 111 -20.46 -10.51 1.68
C THR A 111 -20.15 -9.27 2.51
N PHE A 112 -20.72 -9.21 3.72
CA PHE A 112 -20.24 -8.38 4.82
C PHE A 112 -19.68 -9.29 5.95
N PRO A 113 -18.83 -8.77 6.86
CA PRO A 113 -18.16 -9.59 7.86
C PRO A 113 -19.18 -10.26 8.79
N GLY A 114 -19.19 -11.59 8.83
CA GLY A 114 -20.08 -12.40 9.66
C GLY A 114 -21.10 -13.25 8.89
N ALA A 115 -21.20 -13.12 7.57
CA ALA A 115 -21.96 -14.06 6.74
C ALA A 115 -21.11 -15.31 6.45
N ALA A 116 -21.67 -16.50 6.66
CA ALA A 116 -21.03 -17.75 6.27
C ALA A 116 -20.77 -17.75 4.77
N GLU A 117 -19.57 -18.17 4.34
CA GLU A 117 -19.20 -18.23 2.92
C GLU A 117 -20.26 -18.99 2.12
N PRO A 118 -20.97 -18.35 1.18
CA PRO A 118 -21.81 -19.09 0.25
C PRO A 118 -20.92 -19.98 -0.61
N ALA A 119 -21.39 -21.17 -0.96
CA ALA A 119 -20.70 -22.06 -1.89
C ALA A 119 -20.62 -21.39 -3.27
N ARG A 120 -19.49 -20.76 -3.57
CA ARG A 120 -19.23 -20.06 -4.85
C ARG A 120 -18.73 -21.03 -5.91
N SER A 121 -19.02 -20.74 -7.17
CA SER A 121 -18.33 -21.39 -8.29
C SER A 121 -16.84 -21.02 -8.29
N SER A 122 -16.00 -21.84 -8.93
CA SER A 122 -14.55 -21.60 -8.98
C SER A 122 -14.17 -20.27 -9.64
N LEU A 123 -14.97 -19.78 -10.60
CA LEU A 123 -14.74 -18.50 -11.25
C LEU A 123 -15.15 -17.31 -10.36
N GLU A 124 -16.30 -17.40 -9.68
CA GLU A 124 -16.75 -16.35 -8.75
C GLU A 124 -15.79 -16.19 -7.57
N GLU A 125 -15.23 -17.29 -7.07
CA GLU A 125 -14.22 -17.25 -6.01
C GLU A 125 -12.93 -16.55 -6.47
N VAL A 126 -12.47 -16.84 -7.70
CA VAL A 126 -11.30 -16.18 -8.29
C VAL A 126 -11.55 -14.69 -8.50
N LEU A 127 -12.70 -14.31 -9.06
CA LEU A 127 -13.06 -12.91 -9.28
C LEU A 127 -13.18 -12.14 -7.96
N TRP A 128 -13.76 -12.73 -6.94
CA TRP A 128 -13.84 -12.12 -5.60
C TRP A 128 -12.47 -11.91 -4.97
N LYS A 129 -11.58 -12.91 -5.06
CA LYS A 129 -10.21 -12.79 -4.53
C LYS A 129 -9.44 -11.69 -5.25
N ALA A 130 -9.57 -11.61 -6.57
CA ALA A 130 -8.97 -10.52 -7.36
C ALA A 130 -9.55 -9.18 -6.92
N PHE A 131 -10.88 -9.07 -6.87
CA PHE A 131 -11.58 -7.84 -6.47
C PHE A 131 -11.12 -7.33 -5.10
N ASN A 132 -11.10 -8.18 -4.08
CA ASN A 132 -10.63 -7.78 -2.74
C ASN A 132 -9.15 -7.41 -2.70
N SER A 133 -8.32 -8.11 -3.48
CA SER A 133 -6.89 -7.82 -3.55
C SER A 133 -6.65 -6.44 -4.16
N TYR A 134 -7.33 -6.12 -5.26
CA TYR A 134 -7.27 -4.78 -5.83
C TYR A 134 -7.91 -3.71 -4.95
N TYR A 135 -9.00 -4.01 -4.25
CA TYR A 135 -9.58 -3.09 -3.28
C TYR A 135 -8.58 -2.75 -2.15
N GLY A 136 -7.84 -3.74 -1.63
CA GLY A 136 -6.76 -3.51 -0.69
C GLY A 136 -5.65 -2.62 -1.27
N VAL A 137 -5.26 -2.84 -2.53
CA VAL A 137 -4.29 -1.97 -3.23
C VAL A 137 -4.82 -0.54 -3.42
N ALA A 138 -6.12 -0.36 -3.68
CA ALA A 138 -6.74 0.96 -3.76
C ALA A 138 -6.76 1.66 -2.38
N ASN A 139 -7.14 0.96 -1.32
CA ASN A 139 -7.13 1.48 0.04
C ASN A 139 -5.73 1.85 0.51
N SER A 140 -4.73 1.04 0.17
CA SER A 140 -3.34 1.33 0.51
C SER A 140 -2.88 2.63 -0.15
N SER A 141 -3.31 2.89 -1.39
CA SER A 141 -3.04 4.15 -2.11
C SER A 141 -3.61 5.37 -1.38
N LYS A 142 -4.82 5.25 -0.79
CA LYS A 142 -5.41 6.30 0.06
C LYS A 142 -4.54 6.59 1.28
N TYR A 143 -4.16 5.56 2.03
CA TYR A 143 -3.33 5.75 3.23
C TYR A 143 -1.93 6.26 2.89
N MET A 144 -1.36 5.88 1.74
CA MET A 144 -0.10 6.45 1.23
C MET A 144 -0.25 7.95 1.00
N TYR A 145 -1.30 8.37 0.29
CA TYR A 145 -1.57 9.78 0.05
C TYR A 145 -1.74 10.57 1.36
N GLU A 146 -2.55 10.05 2.29
CA GLU A 146 -2.76 10.66 3.61
C GLU A 146 -1.47 10.74 4.44
N SER A 147 -0.46 9.91 4.13
CA SER A 147 0.82 9.90 4.82
C SER A 147 1.82 10.95 4.33
N LEU A 148 1.61 11.55 3.14
CA LEU A 148 2.55 12.52 2.54
C LEU A 148 2.80 13.73 3.44
N GLU A 149 1.74 14.39 3.90
CA GLU A 149 1.87 15.61 4.71
C GLU A 149 2.46 15.33 6.12
N PRO A 150 2.06 14.26 6.85
CA PRO A 150 2.79 13.84 8.05
C PRO A 150 4.25 13.45 7.77
N LEU A 151 4.56 12.84 6.63
CA LEU A 151 5.90 12.42 6.26
C LEU A 151 6.83 13.61 6.10
N ASP A 152 6.43 14.62 5.33
CA ASP A 152 7.18 15.86 5.11
C ASP A 152 7.56 16.53 6.43
N ARG A 153 6.55 16.83 7.28
CA ARG A 153 6.76 17.43 8.60
C ARG A 153 7.69 16.62 9.50
N VAL A 154 7.56 15.30 9.48
CA VAL A 154 8.42 14.42 10.27
C VAL A 154 9.85 14.50 9.76
N LEU A 155 10.07 14.42 8.44
CA LEU A 155 11.40 14.48 7.86
C LEU A 155 12.10 15.81 8.16
N GLU A 156 11.40 16.94 8.07
CA GLU A 156 11.93 18.25 8.46
C GLU A 156 12.40 18.25 9.93
N GLY A 157 11.55 17.79 10.86
CA GLY A 157 11.91 17.78 12.27
C GLY A 157 12.97 16.74 12.64
N VAL A 158 13.06 15.63 11.90
CA VAL A 158 14.17 14.68 12.04
C VAL A 158 15.47 15.34 11.58
N GLU A 159 15.45 16.00 10.42
CA GLU A 159 16.61 16.71 9.90
C GLU A 159 17.14 17.73 10.92
N ASP A 160 16.23 18.52 11.50
CA ASP A 160 16.56 19.53 12.51
C ASP A 160 17.12 18.90 13.79
N SER A 161 16.46 17.85 14.31
CA SER A 161 16.92 17.13 15.49
C SER A 161 18.32 16.54 15.32
N LEU A 162 18.63 15.97 14.15
CA LEU A 162 19.94 15.40 13.85
C LEU A 162 21.00 16.49 13.67
N LYS A 163 20.67 17.63 13.03
CA LYS A 163 21.58 18.79 12.91
C LYS A 163 22.02 19.30 14.29
N HIS A 164 21.11 19.37 15.25
CA HIS A 164 21.45 19.73 16.63
C HIS A 164 22.41 18.73 17.28
N LEU A 165 22.22 17.42 17.08
CA LEU A 165 23.17 16.40 17.60
C LEU A 165 24.57 16.56 17.02
N VAL A 166 24.69 16.84 15.72
CA VAL A 166 25.99 17.01 15.04
C VAL A 166 26.82 18.13 15.68
N VAL A 167 26.17 19.19 16.18
CA VAL A 167 26.82 20.31 16.86
C VAL A 167 26.87 20.17 18.39
N CYS A 168 26.62 18.96 18.91
CA CYS A 168 26.56 18.64 20.34
C CYS A 168 25.47 19.38 21.13
N ASP A 169 24.44 19.94 20.47
CA ASP A 169 23.29 20.54 21.13
C ASP A 169 22.22 19.47 21.41
N VAL A 170 22.45 18.70 22.48
CA VAL A 170 21.54 17.60 22.87
C VAL A 170 20.15 18.12 23.27
N ASN A 171 20.08 19.30 23.88
CA ASN A 171 18.78 19.87 24.29
C ASN A 171 17.97 20.30 23.07
N GLY A 172 18.56 21.05 22.13
CA GLY A 172 17.88 21.43 20.88
C GLY A 172 17.43 20.21 20.08
N SER A 173 18.24 19.15 20.05
CA SER A 173 17.87 17.89 19.40
C SER A 173 16.64 17.24 20.03
N LEU A 174 16.57 17.17 21.36
CA LEU A 174 15.44 16.60 22.09
C LEU A 174 14.17 17.47 21.97
N GLU A 175 14.31 18.78 21.94
CA GLU A 175 13.19 19.71 21.70
C GLU A 175 12.58 19.49 20.31
N ALA A 176 13.41 19.40 19.26
CA ALA A 176 12.96 19.09 17.90
C ALA A 176 12.29 17.70 17.81
N TYR A 177 12.86 16.68 18.47
CA TYR A 177 12.27 15.34 18.52
C TYR A 177 10.89 15.31 19.22
N GLU A 178 10.75 15.98 20.37
CA GLU A 178 9.47 16.04 21.07
C GLU A 178 8.43 16.85 20.27
N ALA A 179 8.85 17.83 19.47
CA ALA A 179 7.95 18.62 18.62
C ALA A 179 7.25 17.78 17.53
N ILE A 180 7.93 16.76 16.98
CA ILE A 180 7.37 15.88 15.94
C ILE A 180 6.79 14.56 16.46
N ARG A 181 6.79 14.33 17.77
CA ARG A 181 6.47 13.00 18.33
C ARG A 181 5.04 12.55 18.06
N ARG A 182 4.10 13.48 17.94
CA ARG A 182 2.70 13.15 17.64
C ARG A 182 2.55 12.78 16.17
N GLU A 183 3.16 13.57 15.30
CA GLU A 183 3.19 13.40 13.86
C GLU A 183 3.87 12.07 13.48
N LEU A 184 4.96 11.70 14.17
CA LEU A 184 5.60 10.39 14.05
C LEU A 184 4.62 9.23 14.31
N VAL A 185 3.79 9.33 15.36
CA VAL A 185 2.79 8.29 15.67
C VAL A 185 1.71 8.23 14.59
N VAL A 186 1.24 9.39 14.11
CA VAL A 186 0.24 9.45 13.02
C VAL A 186 0.79 8.83 11.74
N LEU A 187 1.98 9.24 11.33
CA LEU A 187 2.67 8.72 10.14
C LEU A 187 2.85 7.20 10.22
N ARG A 188 3.36 6.69 11.35
CA ARG A 188 3.53 5.26 11.54
C ARG A 188 2.22 4.49 11.45
N ASN A 189 1.13 5.02 12.03
CA ASN A 189 -0.18 4.37 11.96
C ASN A 189 -0.69 4.31 10.52
N LEU A 190 -0.53 5.39 9.74
CA LEU A 190 -0.90 5.43 8.33
C LEU A 190 -0.07 4.42 7.51
N LEU A 191 1.25 4.43 7.66
CA LEU A 191 2.14 3.48 6.96
C LEU A 191 1.88 2.02 7.36
N HIS A 192 1.56 1.74 8.62
CA HIS A 192 1.12 0.41 9.02
C HIS A 192 -0.24 0.03 8.41
N ALA A 193 -1.18 0.97 8.26
CA ALA A 193 -2.43 0.71 7.56
C ALA A 193 -2.17 0.37 6.09
N VAL A 194 -1.29 1.10 5.40
CA VAL A 194 -0.83 0.76 4.04
C VAL A 194 -0.29 -0.68 4.00
N TYR A 195 0.59 -1.03 4.93
CA TYR A 195 1.21 -2.35 5.00
C TYR A 195 0.18 -3.47 5.24
N ILE A 196 -0.81 -3.24 6.11
CA ILE A 196 -1.90 -4.19 6.39
C ILE A 196 -2.75 -4.42 5.13
N GLU A 197 -3.16 -3.36 4.45
CA GLU A 197 -3.96 -3.48 3.22
C GLU A 197 -3.20 -4.23 2.11
N LEU A 198 -1.90 -3.91 1.93
CA LEU A 198 -1.07 -4.58 0.94
C LEU A 198 -0.85 -6.06 1.30
N LEU A 199 -0.56 -6.39 2.57
CA LEU A 199 -0.41 -7.79 3.01
C LEU A 199 -1.72 -8.58 2.97
N GLY A 200 -2.86 -7.92 3.18
CA GLY A 200 -4.18 -8.51 3.03
C GLY A 200 -4.54 -8.84 1.58
N SER A 201 -3.92 -8.15 0.60
CA SER A 201 -4.04 -8.45 -0.83
C SER A 201 -3.22 -9.69 -1.19
N ASP A 202 -3.86 -10.66 -1.85
CA ASP A 202 -3.22 -11.88 -2.38
C ASP A 202 -2.49 -11.57 -3.71
N PRO A 203 -1.15 -11.68 -3.77
CA PRO A 203 -0.41 -11.40 -5.00
C PRO A 203 -0.79 -12.31 -6.17
N SER A 204 -1.21 -13.55 -5.87
CA SER A 204 -1.61 -14.51 -6.90
C SER A 204 -2.96 -14.18 -7.55
N ALA A 205 -3.75 -13.32 -6.89
CA ALA A 205 -5.04 -12.86 -7.38
C ALA A 205 -4.94 -11.60 -8.27
N LEU A 206 -3.76 -10.98 -8.38
CA LEU A 206 -3.52 -9.85 -9.27
C LEU A 206 -3.34 -10.31 -10.72
N LEU A 207 -3.90 -9.56 -11.68
CA LEU A 207 -4.05 -9.98 -13.08
C LEU A 207 -2.72 -10.22 -13.81
N SER A 208 -1.63 -9.56 -13.43
CA SER A 208 -0.36 -9.58 -14.17
C SER A 208 0.85 -9.50 -13.24
N ASP A 209 2.02 -9.90 -13.77
CA ASP A 209 3.30 -9.72 -13.07
C ASP A 209 3.62 -8.24 -12.82
N GLU A 210 3.18 -7.36 -13.70
CA GLU A 210 3.33 -5.92 -13.55
C GLU A 210 2.52 -5.39 -12.35
N HIS A 211 1.26 -5.81 -12.21
CA HIS A 211 0.44 -5.44 -11.05
C HIS A 211 1.01 -5.99 -9.74
N ARG A 212 1.55 -7.22 -9.76
CA ARG A 212 2.31 -7.77 -8.63
C ARG A 212 3.53 -6.92 -8.31
N ALA A 213 4.32 -6.54 -9.30
CA ALA A 213 5.51 -5.73 -9.10
C ALA A 213 5.18 -4.35 -8.52
N ILE A 214 4.06 -3.72 -8.91
CA ILE A 214 3.58 -2.47 -8.31
C ILE A 214 3.27 -2.66 -6.83
N ARG A 215 2.55 -3.72 -6.46
CA ARG A 215 2.29 -4.06 -5.05
C ARG A 215 3.59 -4.29 -4.28
N GLU A 216 4.52 -5.08 -4.81
CA GLU A 216 5.80 -5.34 -4.13
C GLU A 216 6.65 -4.08 -3.96
N LYS A 217 6.65 -3.19 -4.98
CA LYS A 217 7.31 -1.89 -4.89
C LYS A 217 6.71 -1.03 -3.77
N ALA A 218 5.38 -0.99 -3.67
CA ALA A 218 4.66 -0.31 -2.60
C ALA A 218 5.02 -0.88 -1.21
N VAL A 219 5.04 -2.21 -1.06
CA VAL A 219 5.46 -2.89 0.19
C VAL A 219 6.89 -2.54 0.56
N GLY A 220 7.82 -2.58 -0.41
CA GLY A 220 9.23 -2.27 -0.22
C GLY A 220 9.43 -0.84 0.26
N MET A 221 8.81 0.13 -0.42
CA MET A 221 8.90 1.55 -0.07
C MET A 221 8.40 1.83 1.35
N VAL A 222 7.23 1.29 1.72
CA VAL A 222 6.66 1.50 3.06
C VAL A 222 7.52 0.83 4.14
N SER A 223 8.06 -0.35 3.86
CA SER A 223 8.95 -1.06 4.78
C SER A 223 10.25 -0.29 5.02
N GLU A 224 10.82 0.31 3.97
CA GLU A 224 12.00 1.16 4.05
C GLU A 224 11.75 2.39 4.93
N ILE A 225 10.65 3.11 4.71
CA ILE A 225 10.28 4.28 5.51
C ILE A 225 10.08 3.89 6.97
N LEU A 226 9.31 2.82 7.24
CA LEU A 226 9.05 2.35 8.61
C LEU A 226 10.34 1.96 9.34
N GLY A 227 11.22 1.19 8.67
CA GLY A 227 12.50 0.78 9.26
C GLY A 227 13.39 1.97 9.60
N SER A 228 13.48 2.92 8.68
CA SER A 228 14.23 4.16 8.86
C SER A 228 13.72 4.97 10.06
N LEU A 229 12.38 5.14 10.17
CA LEU A 229 11.76 5.84 11.30
C LEU A 229 12.00 5.13 12.63
N ASP A 230 11.96 3.80 12.65
CA ASP A 230 12.24 3.01 13.86
C ASP A 230 13.69 3.16 14.33
N ASP A 231 14.66 3.17 13.41
CA ASP A 231 16.07 3.42 13.72
C ASP A 231 16.28 4.82 14.32
N TYR A 232 15.65 5.84 13.73
CA TYR A 232 15.68 7.20 14.27
C TYR A 232 15.05 7.31 15.66
N VAL A 233 13.87 6.71 15.87
CA VAL A 233 13.20 6.71 17.18
C VAL A 233 14.08 5.99 18.21
N ALA A 234 14.68 4.86 17.86
CA ALA A 234 15.60 4.15 18.75
C ALA A 234 16.81 5.01 19.13
N LEU A 235 17.34 5.82 18.20
CA LEU A 235 18.46 6.72 18.44
C LEU A 235 18.04 7.81 19.43
N MET A 236 16.95 8.50 19.14
CA MET A 236 16.44 9.58 19.98
C MET A 236 16.02 9.10 21.37
N GLU A 237 15.46 7.90 21.49
CA GLU A 237 15.18 7.29 22.80
C GLU A 237 16.45 6.99 23.61
N THR A 238 17.56 6.65 22.94
CA THR A 238 18.86 6.49 23.62
C THR A 238 19.44 7.84 24.06
N VAL A 239 19.34 8.87 23.21
CA VAL A 239 19.72 10.26 23.54
C VAL A 239 18.91 10.77 24.74
N ARG A 240 17.58 10.63 24.70
CA ARG A 240 16.66 11.08 25.75
C ARG A 240 16.93 10.45 27.11
N LYS A 241 17.34 9.18 27.13
CA LYS A 241 17.67 8.45 28.36
C LYS A 241 19.04 8.83 28.93
N ASN A 242 19.96 9.30 28.10
CA ASN A 242 21.36 9.53 28.48
C ASN A 242 21.91 10.87 27.96
N PRO A 243 21.23 12.01 28.16
CA PRO A 243 21.58 13.26 27.47
C PRO A 243 23.02 13.71 27.76
N GLY A 244 23.44 13.69 29.04
CA GLY A 244 24.79 14.09 29.42
C GLY A 244 25.89 13.15 28.92
N LEU A 245 25.62 11.84 28.78
CA LEU A 245 26.60 10.90 28.23
C LEU A 245 26.73 11.07 26.71
N VAL A 246 25.63 11.37 26.01
CA VAL A 246 25.68 11.68 24.57
C VAL A 246 26.42 12.98 24.31
N GLU A 247 26.18 14.01 25.13
CA GLU A 247 26.94 15.27 25.06
C GLU A 247 28.44 15.02 25.28
N GLU A 248 28.80 14.22 26.29
CA GLU A 248 30.18 13.83 26.56
C GLU A 248 30.84 13.11 25.36
N ILE A 249 30.15 12.13 24.77
CA ILE A 249 30.60 11.42 23.56
C ILE A 249 30.79 12.38 22.38
N CYS A 250 29.86 13.31 22.17
CA CYS A 250 29.93 14.27 21.09
C CYS A 250 31.13 15.22 21.25
N LEU A 251 31.30 15.78 22.45
CA LEU A 251 32.42 16.67 22.76
C LEU A 251 33.76 15.95 22.64
N TYR A 252 33.83 14.67 23.04
CA TYR A 252 35.03 13.83 22.86
C TYR A 252 35.33 13.58 21.37
N SER A 253 34.30 13.32 20.55
CA SER A 253 34.43 13.27 19.08
C SER A 253 35.02 14.57 18.51
N ASN A 254 34.67 15.71 19.10
CA ASN A 254 35.15 17.04 18.71
C ASN A 254 36.43 17.51 19.43
N ASN A 255 37.17 16.63 20.11
CA ASN A 255 38.40 16.97 20.86
C ASN A 255 38.21 18.04 21.96
N SER A 256 36.97 18.22 22.42
CA SER A 256 36.63 19.23 23.44
C SER A 256 36.73 18.68 24.87
N VAL A 257 36.84 17.35 25.03
CA VAL A 257 37.08 16.66 26.30
C VAL A 257 38.21 15.66 26.13
N GLY A 258 38.98 15.43 27.19
CA GLY A 258 40.19 14.60 27.16
C GLY A 258 39.96 13.09 27.31
N GLU A 259 39.02 12.67 28.16
CA GLU A 259 38.72 11.25 28.42
C GLU A 259 37.22 11.04 28.59
N LEU A 260 36.70 9.89 28.15
CA LEU A 260 35.32 9.47 28.36
C LEU A 260 35.13 8.78 29.72
N SER A 261 34.01 9.05 30.38
CA SER A 261 33.54 8.30 31.52
C SER A 261 33.25 6.85 31.15
N GLY A 262 33.43 5.92 32.11
CA GLY A 262 33.17 4.50 31.85
C GLY A 262 31.73 4.22 31.39
N SER A 263 30.76 5.02 31.86
CA SER A 263 29.37 4.94 31.39
C SER A 263 29.20 5.45 29.96
N ALA A 264 29.92 6.51 29.57
CA ALA A 264 29.93 7.01 28.19
C ALA A 264 30.56 5.99 27.23
N VAL A 265 31.63 5.29 27.64
CA VAL A 265 32.23 4.19 26.85
C VAL A 265 31.23 3.08 26.58
N VAL A 266 30.51 2.60 27.60
CA VAL A 266 29.48 1.56 27.43
C VAL A 266 28.36 2.03 26.49
N LEU A 267 27.92 3.28 26.62
CA LEU A 267 26.92 3.86 25.74
C LEU A 267 27.42 3.99 24.30
N LEU A 268 28.68 4.37 24.10
CA LEU A 268 29.29 4.52 22.79
C LEU A 268 29.32 3.20 22.02
N HIS A 269 29.69 2.08 22.65
CA HIS A 269 29.60 0.75 22.04
C HIS A 269 28.19 0.45 21.55
N LYS A 270 27.18 0.71 22.40
CA LYS A 270 25.77 0.49 22.03
C LYS A 270 25.35 1.39 20.85
N LEU A 271 25.75 2.66 20.86
CA LEU A 271 25.42 3.60 19.80
C LEU A 271 26.05 3.18 18.47
N VAL A 272 27.30 2.70 18.47
CA VAL A 272 27.97 2.18 17.27
C VAL A 272 27.17 1.02 16.67
N GLU A 273 26.86 0.00 17.47
CA GLU A 273 26.07 -1.16 17.00
C GLU A 273 24.71 -0.73 16.44
N GLN A 274 24.07 0.23 17.10
CA GLN A 274 22.76 0.72 16.71
C GLN A 274 22.78 1.48 15.38
N VAL A 275 23.80 2.30 15.14
CA VAL A 275 23.86 3.14 13.93
C VAL A 275 24.62 2.51 12.77
N GLU A 276 25.37 1.43 12.98
CA GLU A 276 26.20 0.80 11.93
C GLU A 276 25.37 0.38 10.71
N ASN A 277 24.22 -0.26 10.93
CA ASN A 277 23.42 -0.88 9.86
C ASN A 277 22.27 0.00 9.30
N ALA A 278 22.06 1.20 9.84
CA ALA A 278 20.90 2.03 9.45
C ALA A 278 21.13 2.73 8.09
N ASP A 279 20.34 2.46 7.05
CA ASP A 279 20.67 2.89 5.67
C ASP A 279 20.50 4.40 5.37
N GLY A 280 20.06 5.19 6.34
CA GLY A 280 19.78 6.62 6.20
C GLY A 280 18.32 6.93 6.50
N LEU A 281 17.87 8.15 6.21
CA LEU A 281 16.50 8.57 6.50
C LEU A 281 15.97 9.49 5.40
N GLY A 282 15.87 8.97 4.17
CA GLY A 282 15.33 9.74 3.04
C GLY A 282 16.07 11.06 2.82
N SER A 283 15.36 12.18 2.77
CA SER A 283 15.91 13.53 2.68
C SER A 283 16.84 13.91 3.85
N ALA A 284 16.63 13.34 5.04
CA ALA A 284 17.47 13.54 6.22
C ALA A 284 18.69 12.62 6.28
N THR A 285 19.03 11.91 5.20
CA THR A 285 20.19 11.00 5.15
C THR A 285 21.51 11.73 5.46
N SER A 286 21.72 12.95 4.95
CA SER A 286 22.97 13.68 5.17
C SER A 286 23.26 13.95 6.67
N PRO A 287 22.35 14.57 7.45
CA PRO A 287 22.59 14.75 8.88
C PRO A 287 22.62 13.43 9.66
N TYR A 288 21.87 12.40 9.25
CA TYR A 288 21.96 11.08 9.86
C TYR A 288 23.35 10.46 9.70
N THR A 289 23.91 10.53 8.49
CA THR A 289 25.29 10.11 8.20
C THR A 289 26.32 10.93 8.98
N ALA A 290 26.08 12.23 9.19
CA ALA A 290 26.95 13.05 10.03
C ALA A 290 26.95 12.59 11.51
N VAL A 291 25.78 12.23 12.06
CA VAL A 291 25.69 11.64 13.41
C VAL A 291 26.40 10.29 13.48
N LYS A 292 26.25 9.43 12.46
CA LYS A 292 27.01 8.17 12.37
C LYS A 292 28.52 8.42 12.41
N HIS A 293 29.02 9.36 11.61
CA HIS A 293 30.43 9.70 11.58
C HIS A 293 30.92 10.26 12.91
N MET A 294 30.13 11.11 13.58
CA MET A 294 30.44 11.61 14.92
C MET A 294 30.63 10.45 15.92
N ILE A 295 29.71 9.48 15.93
CA ILE A 295 29.78 8.29 16.80
C ILE A 295 30.99 7.42 16.44
N ALA A 296 31.21 7.13 15.15
CA ALA A 296 32.33 6.33 14.68
C ALA A 296 33.68 6.98 15.02
N ASN A 297 33.80 8.29 14.88
CA ASN A 297 35.01 9.04 15.23
C ASN A 297 35.33 8.96 16.72
N ALA A 298 34.32 9.11 17.59
CA ALA A 298 34.50 8.90 19.03
C ALA A 298 34.98 7.48 19.33
N TYR A 299 34.42 6.48 18.64
CA TYR A 299 34.79 5.09 18.86
C TYR A 299 36.23 4.77 18.41
N LEU A 300 36.65 5.27 17.25
CA LEU A 300 38.02 5.09 16.75
C LEU A 300 39.05 5.70 17.70
N LYS A 301 38.81 6.92 18.20
CA LYS A 301 39.70 7.55 19.20
C LYS A 301 39.84 6.72 20.46
N LEU A 302 38.73 6.19 20.98
CA LEU A 302 38.75 5.31 22.15
C LEU A 302 39.64 4.08 21.90
N LEU A 303 39.56 3.46 20.72
CA LEU A 303 40.40 2.31 20.37
C LEU A 303 41.89 2.68 20.25
N GLU A 304 42.21 3.87 19.75
CA GLU A 304 43.58 4.40 19.70
C GLU A 304 44.15 4.61 21.11
N GLU A 305 43.40 5.22 22.02
CA GLU A 305 43.81 5.43 23.42
C GLU A 305 44.01 4.13 24.20
N LEU A 306 43.19 3.11 23.93
CA LEU A 306 43.30 1.79 24.54
C LEU A 306 44.46 0.96 23.95
N GLY A 307 45.22 1.50 22.99
CA GLY A 307 46.31 0.78 22.31
C GLY A 307 45.82 -0.40 21.45
N GLN A 308 44.52 -0.42 21.12
CA GLN A 308 43.91 -1.39 20.22
C GLN A 308 43.84 -0.88 18.76
N GLY A 309 44.14 0.39 18.53
CA GLY A 309 44.37 0.99 17.21
C GLY A 309 45.70 0.54 16.59
N GLY A 310 45.72 -0.67 16.03
CA GLY A 310 46.85 -1.16 15.25
C GLY A 310 47.08 -0.32 13.99
N SER A 311 48.33 0.06 13.74
CA SER A 311 48.79 0.59 12.45
C SER A 311 48.35 -0.30 11.28
N GLY A 312 47.61 0.26 10.32
CA GLY A 312 47.58 -0.26 8.95
C GLY A 312 46.23 -0.24 8.23
N ALA A 313 45.92 0.87 7.55
CA ALA A 313 45.45 0.89 6.15
C ALA A 313 45.43 2.35 5.68
N GLY A 314 46.32 2.69 4.76
CA GLY A 314 46.43 4.04 4.22
C GLY A 314 45.19 4.45 3.44
N TYR A 315 44.69 5.64 3.73
CA TYR A 315 43.85 6.41 2.81
C TYR A 315 44.69 7.53 2.21
N TYR A 316 44.91 7.38 0.90
CA TYR A 316 45.28 8.37 -0.11
C TYR A 316 45.74 9.74 0.38
N ASN A 317 47.06 9.96 0.32
CA ASN A 317 47.59 11.23 -0.15
C ASN A 317 47.12 11.42 -1.60
N ALA A 318 46.01 12.14 -1.80
CA ALA A 318 45.86 12.97 -2.98
C ALA A 318 46.61 14.28 -2.69
N THR A 319 47.94 14.22 -2.79
CA THR A 319 48.75 15.41 -2.98
C THR A 319 48.39 16.02 -4.33
N GLU A 320 48.01 17.29 -4.28
CA GLU A 320 48.27 18.26 -5.34
C GLU A 320 49.67 18.01 -5.93
N ALA A 321 49.72 17.85 -7.25
CA ALA A 321 50.88 18.17 -8.07
C ALA A 321 50.39 18.43 -9.51
N ASP A 322 50.57 19.69 -9.92
CA ASP A 322 50.43 20.34 -11.23
C ASP A 322 49.03 20.60 -11.83
#